data_AF-A0A843BUD9-F1
#
_entry.id   AF-A0A843BUD9-F1
#
_cell.length_a   1.000
_cell.length_b   1.000
_cell.length_c   1.000
_cell.angle_alpha   90.00
_cell.angle_beta   90.00
_cell.angle_gamma   90.00
#
_symmetry.space_group_name_H-M   'P 1'
#
loop_
_entity.id
_entity.type
_entity.pdbx_description
1 polymer ?
#
loop_
_entity_poly.entity_id
_entity_poly.type
_entity_poly.pdbx_seq_one_letter_code
_entity_poly.pdbx_strand_id
1 'polypeptide(L)'
;MSEDYSPLELHESLQRSFNELMLVLKAFGTPNRLKILITLLEGPKTFQELIDSVEIKRTALSNHIVSLKDASLVDKIHHGYYRVTQKGLEFLYAIDKAYQESQTSDALEKESEQRKQLIDTFLRRRED
;
A
#
# COMPACT_ATOMS: atom_id res chain seq x y z
N MET A 1 10.69 -5.56 14.74
CA MET A 1 11.52 -4.36 14.59
C MET A 1 10.58 -3.16 14.48
N SER A 2 10.22 -2.62 15.63
CA SER A 2 9.50 -1.35 15.76
C SER A 2 10.51 -0.39 16.39
N GLU A 3 11.31 0.26 15.54
CA GLU A 3 12.18 1.35 15.98
C GLU A 3 11.41 2.65 15.72
N ASP A 4 11.01 3.33 16.80
CA ASP A 4 10.48 4.69 16.74
C ASP A 4 11.63 5.61 16.29
N TYR A 5 11.72 5.87 14.99
CA TYR A 5 12.61 6.89 14.46
C TYR A 5 12.28 8.24 15.11
N SER A 6 13.30 8.98 15.56
CA SER A 6 13.07 10.39 15.89
C SER A 6 12.63 11.14 14.61
N PRO A 7 11.83 12.23 14.72
CA PRO A 7 11.38 12.98 13.54
C PRO A 7 12.52 13.47 12.64
N LEU A 8 13.71 13.73 13.21
CA LEU A 8 14.90 14.15 12.47
C LEU A 8 15.51 12.98 11.67
N GLU A 9 15.67 11.80 12.27
CA GLU A 9 16.17 10.62 11.55
C GLU A 9 15.23 10.19 10.42
N LEU A 10 13.92 10.30 10.65
CA LEU A 10 12.92 10.04 9.62
C LEU A 10 13.05 11.03 8.45
N HIS A 11 13.21 12.32 8.74
CA HIS A 11 13.40 13.34 7.71
C HIS A 11 14.63 13.05 6.83
N GLU A 12 15.78 12.79 7.45
CA GLU A 12 17.02 12.50 6.74
C GLU A 12 16.92 11.20 5.91
N SER A 13 16.30 10.16 6.46
CA SER A 13 16.08 8.91 5.75
C SER A 13 15.20 9.11 4.52
N LEU A 14 14.05 9.79 4.67
CA LEU A 14 13.13 10.07 3.57
C LEU A 14 13.75 10.95 2.49
N GLN A 15 14.57 11.95 2.86
CA GLN A 15 15.29 12.77 1.89
C GLN A 15 16.30 11.93 1.08
N ARG A 16 17.05 11.06 1.75
CA ARG A 16 18.07 10.22 1.10
C ARG A 16 17.47 9.27 0.07
N SER A 17 16.28 8.75 0.32
CA SER A 17 15.58 7.80 -0.56
C SER A 17 14.40 8.39 -1.33
N PHE A 18 14.31 9.73 -1.43
CA PHE A 18 13.12 10.41 -1.95
C PHE A 18 12.74 9.94 -3.35
N ASN A 19 13.70 9.86 -4.26
CA ASN A 19 13.45 9.51 -5.66
C ASN A 19 12.98 8.06 -5.80
N GLU A 20 13.64 7.13 -5.09
CA GLU A 20 13.29 5.71 -5.07
C GLU A 20 11.90 5.50 -4.47
N LEU A 21 11.59 6.18 -3.37
CA LEU A 21 10.26 6.15 -2.77
C LEU A 21 9.21 6.70 -3.72
N MET A 22 9.48 7.83 -4.39
CA MET A 22 8.54 8.40 -5.36
C MET A 22 8.28 7.45 -6.54
N LEU A 23 9.28 6.71 -7.01
CA LEU A 23 9.08 5.70 -8.05
C LEU A 23 8.15 4.56 -7.57
N VAL A 24 8.40 4.05 -6.36
CA VAL A 24 7.59 2.98 -5.76
C VAL A 24 6.17 3.47 -5.49
N LEU A 25 5.99 4.61 -4.83
CA LEU A 25 4.69 5.19 -4.52
C LEU A 25 3.89 5.50 -5.78
N LYS A 26 4.53 6.06 -6.82
CA LYS A 26 3.89 6.23 -8.12
C LYS A 26 3.46 4.90 -8.70
N ALA A 27 4.24 3.83 -8.56
CA ALA A 27 3.87 2.50 -9.05
C ALA A 27 2.62 1.94 -8.36
N PHE A 28 2.51 2.09 -7.04
CA PHE A 28 1.35 1.67 -6.26
C PHE A 28 0.11 2.55 -6.49
N GLY A 29 0.28 3.86 -6.70
CA GLY A 29 -0.79 4.85 -6.79
C GLY A 29 -1.74 4.76 -7.99
N THR A 30 -1.77 3.65 -8.73
CA THR A 30 -2.77 3.42 -9.78
C THR A 30 -3.57 2.15 -9.49
N PRO A 31 -4.92 2.21 -9.55
CA PRO A 31 -5.77 1.07 -9.25
C PRO A 31 -5.39 -0.20 -10.02
N ASN A 32 -5.15 -0.10 -11.33
CA ASN A 32 -4.80 -1.26 -12.16
C ASN A 32 -3.45 -1.89 -11.77
N ARG A 33 -2.46 -1.08 -11.36
CA ARG A 33 -1.14 -1.58 -10.96
C ARG A 33 -1.21 -2.32 -9.62
N LEU A 34 -1.98 -1.78 -8.67
CA LEU A 34 -2.24 -2.48 -7.42
C LEU A 34 -3.03 -3.78 -7.66
N LYS A 35 -4.05 -3.78 -8.52
CA LYS A 35 -4.77 -5.00 -8.92
C LYS A 35 -3.85 -6.06 -9.53
N ILE A 36 -2.93 -5.66 -10.43
CA ILE A 36 -1.93 -6.57 -11.02
C ILE A 36 -1.06 -7.19 -9.92
N LEU A 37 -0.53 -6.37 -9.00
CA LEU A 37 0.31 -6.84 -7.90
C LEU A 37 -0.44 -7.84 -7.01
N ILE A 38 -1.68 -7.53 -6.62
CA ILE A 38 -2.54 -8.43 -5.83
C ILE A 38 -2.81 -9.74 -6.57
N THR A 39 -3.12 -9.68 -7.87
CA THR A 39 -3.36 -10.87 -8.70
C THR A 39 -2.12 -11.79 -8.74
N LEU A 40 -0.93 -11.20 -8.79
CA LEU A 40 0.34 -11.95 -8.80
C LEU A 40 0.71 -12.54 -7.44
N LEU A 41 0.02 -12.20 -6.35
CA LEU A 41 0.18 -12.88 -5.05
C LEU A 41 -0.40 -14.30 -5.05
N GLU A 42 -1.35 -14.59 -5.95
CA GLU A 42 -1.84 -15.96 -6.16
C GLU A 42 -0.80 -16.89 -6.79
N GLY A 43 0.27 -16.31 -7.34
CA GLY A 43 1.34 -17.01 -8.04
C GLY A 43 1.70 -16.34 -9.37
N PRO A 44 2.76 -16.81 -10.04
CA PRO A 44 3.18 -16.25 -11.32
C PRO A 44 2.10 -16.40 -12.41
N LYS A 45 1.85 -15.34 -13.19
CA LYS A 45 0.86 -15.31 -14.28
C LYS A 45 1.48 -14.84 -15.58
N THR A 46 1.02 -15.38 -16.70
CA THR A 46 1.34 -14.89 -18.04
C THR A 46 0.70 -13.53 -18.31
N PHE A 47 1.15 -12.89 -19.40
CA PHE A 47 0.55 -11.65 -19.87
C PHE A 47 -0.95 -11.78 -20.17
N GLN A 48 -1.39 -12.92 -20.72
CA GLN A 48 -2.79 -13.12 -21.08
C GLN A 48 -3.66 -13.33 -19.84
N GLU A 49 -3.22 -14.15 -18.89
CA GLU A 49 -3.92 -14.36 -17.62
C GLU A 49 -4.09 -13.04 -16.85
N LEU A 50 -3.12 -12.13 -16.92
CA LEU A 50 -3.23 -10.79 -16.33
C LEU A 50 -4.24 -9.89 -17.05
N ILE A 51 -4.36 -9.98 -18.38
CA ILE A 51 -5.43 -9.28 -19.12
C ILE A 51 -6.79 -9.78 -18.62
N ASP A 52 -6.95 -11.09 -18.55
CA ASP A 52 -8.22 -11.72 -18.25
C ASP A 52 -8.64 -11.48 -16.79
N SER A 53 -7.68 -11.44 -15.85
CA SER A 53 -7.95 -11.23 -14.42
C SER A 53 -8.19 -9.76 -14.04
N VAL A 54 -7.48 -8.82 -14.68
CA VAL A 54 -7.55 -7.39 -14.33
C VAL A 54 -8.52 -6.62 -15.26
N GLU A 55 -8.97 -7.25 -16.34
CA GLU A 55 -9.92 -6.72 -17.34
C GLU A 55 -9.44 -5.41 -18.00
N ILE A 56 -8.17 -5.39 -18.43
CA ILE A 56 -7.56 -4.22 -19.07
C ILE A 56 -7.04 -4.50 -20.48
N LYS A 57 -6.97 -3.45 -21.30
CA LYS A 57 -6.43 -3.55 -22.67
C LYS A 57 -4.95 -3.94 -22.66
N ARG A 58 -4.53 -4.73 -23.65
CA ARG A 58 -3.13 -5.17 -23.86
C ARG A 58 -2.11 -4.02 -23.80
N THR A 59 -2.37 -2.89 -24.46
CA THR A 59 -1.45 -1.72 -24.44
C THR A 59 -1.34 -1.10 -23.05
N ALA A 60 -2.46 -1.02 -22.32
CA ALA A 60 -2.46 -0.54 -20.94
C ALA A 60 -1.69 -1.48 -20.01
N LEU A 61 -1.89 -2.80 -20.12
CA LEU A 61 -1.14 -3.78 -19.33
C LEU A 61 0.36 -3.68 -19.59
N SER A 62 0.78 -3.55 -20.87
CA SER A 62 2.20 -3.39 -21.21
C SER A 62 2.81 -2.19 -20.49
N ASN A 63 2.14 -1.04 -20.52
CA ASN A 63 2.62 0.17 -19.83
C ASN A 63 2.69 -0.02 -18.31
N HIS A 64 1.66 -0.65 -17.72
CA HIS A 64 1.65 -0.95 -16.28
C HIS A 64 2.79 -1.88 -15.87
N ILE A 65 3.03 -2.95 -16.63
CA ILE A 65 4.12 -3.89 -16.38
C ILE A 65 5.48 -3.22 -16.50
N VAL A 66 5.71 -2.36 -17.51
CA VAL A 66 6.95 -1.58 -17.63
C VAL A 66 7.16 -0.74 -16.38
N SER A 67 6.17 0.06 -15.96
CA SER A 67 6.31 0.87 -14.75
C SER A 67 6.54 0.05 -13.47
N LEU A 68 5.89 -1.11 -13.34
CA LEU A 68 6.07 -2.00 -12.19
C LEU A 68 7.46 -2.65 -12.18
N LYS A 69 8.00 -2.97 -13.34
CA LYS A 69 9.38 -3.46 -13.50
C LYS A 69 10.41 -2.37 -13.21
N ASP A 70 10.20 -1.15 -13.68
CA ASP A 70 11.09 -0.02 -13.44
C ASP A 70 11.20 0.30 -11.94
N ALA A 71 10.09 0.13 -11.20
CA ALA A 71 10.08 0.23 -9.73
C ALA A 71 10.64 -1.03 -9.01
N SER A 72 11.03 -2.07 -9.75
CA SER A 72 11.48 -3.38 -9.25
C SER A 72 10.44 -4.09 -8.38
N LEU A 73 9.15 -3.90 -8.65
CA LEU A 73 8.04 -4.53 -7.91
C LEU A 73 7.58 -5.83 -8.58
N VAL A 74 7.73 -5.92 -9.90
CA VAL A 74 7.42 -7.12 -10.70
C VAL A 74 8.64 -7.49 -11.52
N ASP A 75 8.82 -8.77 -11.76
CA ASP A 75 9.81 -9.27 -12.72
C ASP A 75 9.20 -10.30 -13.67
N LYS A 76 9.84 -10.50 -14.82
CA LYS A 76 9.46 -11.48 -15.84
C LYS A 76 10.39 -12.69 -15.72
N ILE A 77 9.83 -13.84 -15.34
CA ILE A 77 10.56 -15.11 -15.29
C ILE A 77 10.55 -15.81 -16.66
N HIS A 78 11.12 -17.01 -16.72
CA HIS A 78 11.12 -17.84 -17.94
C HIS A 78 9.71 -18.08 -18.48
N HIS A 79 9.60 -18.22 -19.81
CA HIS A 79 8.36 -18.51 -20.55
C HIS A 79 7.26 -17.42 -20.50
N GLY A 80 7.59 -16.19 -20.13
CA GLY A 80 6.62 -15.09 -20.24
C GLY A 80 5.69 -14.91 -19.06
N TYR A 81 6.00 -15.57 -17.94
CA TYR A 81 5.32 -15.37 -16.66
C TYR A 81 5.90 -14.16 -15.93
N TYR A 82 5.04 -13.48 -15.18
CA TYR A 82 5.37 -12.37 -14.31
C TYR A 82 5.14 -12.78 -12.87
N ARG A 83 5.93 -12.22 -11.94
CA ARG A 83 5.76 -12.42 -10.49
C ARG A 83 6.08 -11.15 -9.73
N VAL A 84 5.54 -11.00 -8.53
CA VAL A 84 6.00 -9.98 -7.58
C VAL A 84 7.43 -10.31 -7.16
N THR A 85 8.30 -9.29 -7.08
CA THR A 85 9.66 -9.45 -6.57
C THR A 85 9.65 -9.52 -5.04
N GLN A 86 10.78 -9.90 -4.42
CA GLN A 86 10.93 -9.83 -2.96
C GLN A 86 10.69 -8.41 -2.42
N LYS A 87 11.27 -7.40 -3.07
CA LYS A 87 11.04 -5.98 -2.77
C LYS A 87 9.55 -5.62 -2.89
N GLY A 88 8.87 -6.09 -3.94
CA GLY A 88 7.44 -5.86 -4.13
C GLY A 88 6.59 -6.44 -2.99
N LEU A 89 6.94 -7.64 -2.52
CA LEU A 89 6.29 -8.27 -1.36
C LEU A 89 6.51 -7.46 -0.08
N GLU A 90 7.75 -7.04 0.18
CA GLU A 90 8.08 -6.22 1.37
C GLU A 90 7.26 -4.92 1.40
N PHE A 91 7.13 -4.23 0.28
CA PHE A 91 6.28 -3.04 0.20
C PHE A 91 4.80 -3.35 0.38
N LEU A 92 4.28 -4.42 -0.24
CA LEU A 92 2.88 -4.82 -0.08
C LEU A 92 2.56 -5.13 1.39
N TYR A 93 3.42 -5.88 2.07
CA TYR A 93 3.27 -6.16 3.51
C TYR A 93 3.34 -4.89 4.34
N ALA A 94 4.30 -4.00 4.08
CA ALA A 94 4.45 -2.76 4.84
C ALA A 94 3.23 -1.84 4.67
N ILE A 95 2.72 -1.71 3.45
CA ILE A 95 1.54 -0.87 3.15
C ILE A 95 0.27 -1.46 3.78
N ASP A 96 0.03 -2.77 3.62
CA ASP A 96 -1.13 -3.43 4.24
C ASP A 96 -1.08 -3.29 5.76
N LYS A 97 0.07 -3.61 6.38
CA LYS A 97 0.27 -3.46 7.82
C LYS A 97 0.00 -2.03 8.29
N ALA A 98 0.61 -1.04 7.64
CA ALA A 98 0.41 0.37 7.99
C ALA A 98 -1.06 0.79 7.87
N TYR A 99 -1.77 0.28 6.86
CA TYR A 99 -3.20 0.54 6.69
C TYR A 99 -4.06 -0.13 7.78
N GLN A 100 -3.76 -1.37 8.17
CA GLN A 100 -4.48 -2.03 9.28
C GLN A 100 -4.24 -1.33 10.63
N GLU A 101 -2.99 -0.90 10.87
CA GLU A 101 -2.61 -0.18 12.10
C GLU A 101 -3.24 1.21 12.15
N SER A 102 -3.32 1.93 11.03
CA SER A 102 -4.00 3.23 10.97
C SER A 102 -5.50 3.07 11.24
N GLN A 103 -6.15 2.06 10.66
CA GLN A 103 -7.58 1.80 10.89
C GLN A 103 -7.89 1.44 12.34
N THR A 104 -7.00 0.70 12.99
CA THR A 104 -7.13 0.35 14.42
C THR A 104 -6.99 1.58 15.30
N SER A 105 -6.03 2.45 14.99
CA SER A 105 -5.79 3.71 15.71
C SER A 105 -6.96 4.68 15.55
N ASP A 106 -7.46 4.85 14.31
CA ASP A 106 -8.63 5.68 14.00
C ASP A 106 -9.91 5.19 14.71
N ALA A 107 -10.08 3.87 14.83
CA ALA A 107 -11.24 3.28 15.52
C ALA A 107 -11.20 3.55 17.03
N LEU A 108 -10.02 3.43 17.66
CA LEU A 108 -9.82 3.70 19.09
C LEU A 108 -9.97 5.19 19.42
N GLU A 109 -9.47 6.08 18.56
CA GLU A 109 -9.67 7.53 18.70
C GLU A 109 -11.15 7.90 18.62
N LYS A 110 -11.89 7.38 17.63
CA LYS A 110 -13.33 7.62 17.50
C LYS A 110 -14.12 7.11 18.71
N GLU A 111 -13.78 5.95 19.26
CA GLU A 111 -14.45 5.43 20.47
C GLU A 111 -14.17 6.33 21.69
N SER A 112 -12.92 6.79 21.86
CA SER A 112 -12.51 7.69 22.94
C SER A 112 -13.24 9.04 22.86
N GLU A 113 -13.37 9.59 21.66
CA GLU A 113 -14.11 10.83 21.40
C GLU A 113 -15.60 10.68 21.70
N GLN A 114 -16.24 9.59 21.23
CA GLN A 114 -17.64 9.30 21.53
C GLN A 114 -17.89 9.14 23.03
N ARG A 115 -17.00 8.45 23.74
CA ARG A 115 -17.08 8.27 25.20
C ARG A 115 -16.95 9.60 25.94
N LYS A 116 -16.02 10.48 25.52
CA LYS A 116 -15.88 11.84 26.08
C LYS A 116 -17.14 12.68 25.84
N GLN A 117 -17.70 12.65 24.63
CA GLN A 117 -18.93 13.39 24.28
C GLN A 117 -20.15 12.92 25.09
N LEU A 118 -20.29 11.60 25.29
CA LEU A 118 -21.33 11.03 26.16
C LEU A 118 -21.19 11.57 27.59
N ILE A 119 -20.00 11.48 28.18
CA ILE A 119 -19.74 11.96 29.55
C ILE A 119 -20.02 13.46 29.67
N ASP A 120 -19.53 14.28 28.74
CA ASP A 120 -19.79 15.73 28.73
C ASP A 120 -21.29 16.05 28.62
N THR A 121 -22.03 15.32 27.78
CA THR A 121 -23.48 15.45 27.66
C THR A 121 -24.20 15.07 28.96
N PHE A 122 -23.74 14.04 29.68
CA PHE A 122 -24.31 13.63 30.96
C PHE A 122 -24.01 14.63 32.08
N LEU A 123 -22.84 15.28 32.08
CA LEU A 123 -22.46 16.28 33.08
C LEU A 123 -23.29 17.56 32.91
N ARG A 124 -23.47 18.05 31.69
CA ARG A 124 -24.26 19.26 31.40
C ARG A 124 -25.75 19.14 31.80
N ARG A 125 -26.33 17.93 31.75
CA ARG A 125 -27.73 17.68 32.13
C ARG A 125 -27.97 17.58 33.64
N ARG A 126 -26.92 17.54 34.47
CA ARG A 126 -27.03 17.48 35.94
C ARG A 126 -26.87 18.85 36.62
N GLU A 127 -26.53 19.89 35.85
CA GLU A 127 -26.36 21.26 36.33
C GLU A 127 -27.61 22.14 36.12
N ASP A 128 -28.63 21.61 35.44
CA ASP A 128 -29.99 22.18 35.29
C ASP A 128 -30.99 21.47 36.22
#